data_AF-A0AAW6E7Q5-F1
#
_entry.id   AF-A0AAW6E7Q5-F1
#
_cell.length_a   1.000
_cell.length_b   1.000
_cell.length_c   1.000
_cell.angle_alpha   90.00
_cell.angle_beta   90.00
_cell.angle_gamma   90.00
#
_symmetry.space_group_name_H-M   'P 1'
#
loop_
_entity.id
_entity.type
_entity.pdbx_description
1 polymer ?
#
loop_
_entity_poly.entity_id
_entity_poly.type
_entity_poly.pdbx_seq_one_letter_code
_entity_poly.pdbx_strand_id
1 'polypeptide(L)'
;MADSAFVLADIDKLVQFEKKSDEAIKEFDAIKEKFNDINTTLLKKWKGEGKDAYKKESDHIMENIGGIKDILDSINNGVVKDTKDAYLQLDEELGEFNKNPQTAEGE
;
A
#
# COMPACT_ATOMS: atom_id res chain seq x y z
N MET A 1 -6.50 -38.76 19.81
CA MET A 1 -7.23 -37.48 19.76
C MET A 1 -6.43 -36.59 18.83
N ALA A 2 -6.92 -36.39 17.61
CA ALA A 2 -6.26 -35.49 16.67
C ALA A 2 -6.28 -34.10 17.30
N ASP A 3 -5.08 -33.56 17.48
CA ASP A 3 -4.84 -32.18 17.90
C ASP A 3 -5.44 -31.30 16.80
N SER A 4 -6.72 -30.97 16.94
CA SER A 4 -7.44 -30.06 16.06
C SER A 4 -6.92 -28.66 16.36
N ALA A 5 -5.66 -28.42 16.00
CA ALA A 5 -5.07 -27.10 16.02
C ALA A 5 -5.91 -26.25 15.08
N PHE A 6 -6.71 -25.34 15.67
CA PHE A 6 -7.48 -24.36 14.95
C PHE A 6 -6.53 -23.63 13.98
N VAL A 7 -6.83 -23.70 12.69
CA VAL A 7 -5.97 -23.15 11.64
C VAL A 7 -6.36 -21.69 11.47
N LEU A 8 -5.46 -20.79 11.90
CA LEU A 8 -5.52 -19.36 11.58
C LEU A 8 -5.59 -19.17 10.05
N ALA A 9 -6.40 -18.23 9.59
CA ALA A 9 -6.44 -17.83 8.19
C ALA A 9 -5.03 -17.44 7.69
N ASP A 10 -4.54 -18.11 6.64
CA ASP A 10 -3.27 -17.78 6.00
C ASP A 10 -3.41 -16.48 5.19
N ILE A 11 -3.03 -15.37 5.82
CA ILE A 11 -3.02 -14.03 5.26
C ILE A 11 -1.62 -13.54 4.91
N ASP A 12 -0.61 -14.42 4.86
CA ASP A 12 0.79 -14.02 4.66
C ASP A 12 0.98 -13.23 3.36
N LYS A 13 0.22 -13.58 2.31
CA LYS A 13 0.25 -12.85 1.03
C LYS A 13 -0.27 -11.42 1.16
N LEU A 14 -1.30 -11.18 1.97
CA LEU A 14 -1.83 -9.84 2.22
C LEU A 14 -0.83 -9.02 3.02
N VAL A 15 -0.25 -9.60 4.07
CA VAL A 15 0.80 -8.96 4.90
C VAL A 15 2.03 -8.62 4.05
N GLN A 16 2.48 -9.54 3.19
CA GLN A 16 3.61 -9.29 2.29
C GLN A 16 3.30 -8.21 1.25
N PHE A 17 2.08 -8.19 0.72
CA PHE A 17 1.66 -7.14 -0.21
C PHE A 17 1.67 -5.78 0.48
N GLU A 18 1.08 -5.69 1.67
CA GLU A 18 1.02 -4.46 2.47
C GLU A 18 2.42 -3.85 2.68
N LYS A 19 3.36 -4.70 3.10
CA LYS A 19 4.74 -4.31 3.31
C LYS A 19 5.44 -3.85 2.03
N LYS A 20 5.30 -4.60 0.94
CA LYS A 20 5.94 -4.25 -0.36
C LYS A 20 5.38 -2.96 -0.93
N SER A 21 4.09 -2.72 -0.75
CA SER A 21 3.45 -1.49 -1.21
C SER A 21 3.93 -0.28 -0.40
N ASP A 22 4.05 -0.40 0.92
CA ASP A 22 4.64 0.65 1.77
C ASP A 22 6.10 0.98 1.39
N GLU A 23 6.89 -0.05 1.08
CA GLU A 23 8.25 0.12 0.56
C GLU A 23 8.24 0.86 -0.78
N ALA A 24 7.37 0.46 -1.71
CA ALA A 24 7.23 1.13 -3.01
C ALA A 24 6.80 2.59 -2.88
N ILE A 25 5.84 2.91 -1.99
CA ILE A 25 5.40 4.29 -1.73
C ILE A 25 6.58 5.15 -1.27
N LYS A 26 7.41 4.65 -0.34
CA LYS A 26 8.61 5.34 0.14
C LYS A 26 9.65 5.55 -0.96
N GLU A 27 9.85 4.55 -1.82
CA GLU A 27 10.75 4.66 -2.97
C GLU A 27 10.27 5.72 -3.96
N PHE A 28 8.95 5.76 -4.25
CA PHE A 28 8.36 6.79 -5.11
C PHE A 28 8.54 8.20 -4.53
N ASP A 29 8.36 8.38 -3.22
CA ASP A 29 8.62 9.66 -2.56
C ASP A 29 10.09 10.08 -2.71
N ALA A 30 11.03 9.17 -2.47
CA ALA A 30 12.45 9.45 -2.63
C ALA A 30 12.83 9.78 -4.09
N ILE A 31 12.22 9.11 -5.06
CA ILE A 31 12.40 9.42 -6.49
C ILE A 31 11.86 10.81 -6.80
N LYS A 32 10.66 11.14 -6.30
CA LYS A 32 10.01 12.43 -6.48
C LYS A 32 10.88 13.57 -5.96
N GLU A 33 11.43 13.42 -4.75
CA GLU A 33 12.33 14.40 -4.15
C GLU A 33 13.61 14.58 -4.98
N LYS A 34 14.30 13.49 -5.32
CA LYS A 34 15.52 13.55 -6.14
C LYS A 34 15.27 14.16 -7.51
N PHE A 35 14.18 13.79 -8.16
CA PHE A 35 13.80 14.33 -9.46
C PHE A 35 13.56 15.85 -9.37
N ASN A 36 12.84 16.29 -8.33
CA ASN A 36 12.61 17.72 -8.08
C ASN A 36 13.92 18.49 -7.87
N ASP A 37 14.85 17.92 -7.10
CA ASP A 37 16.13 18.56 -6.77
C ASP A 37 17.03 18.70 -8.00
N ILE A 38 17.10 17.65 -8.82
CA ILE A 38 17.82 17.66 -10.10
C ILE A 38 17.24 18.72 -11.03
N ASN A 39 15.91 18.71 -11.23
CA ASN A 39 15.25 19.65 -12.13
C ASN A 39 15.40 21.09 -11.67
N THR A 40 15.23 21.35 -10.37
CA THR A 40 15.44 22.68 -9.77
C THR A 40 16.86 23.17 -9.99
N THR A 41 17.86 22.30 -9.78
CA THR A 41 19.27 22.64 -9.97
C THR A 41 19.60 22.94 -11.43
N LEU A 42 19.09 22.11 -12.36
CA LEU A 42 19.31 22.27 -13.80
C LEU A 42 18.66 23.55 -14.33
N LEU A 43 17.37 23.76 -14.01
CA LEU A 43 16.59 24.91 -14.46
C LEU A 43 17.11 26.24 -13.90
N LYS A 44 17.77 26.23 -12.73
CA LYS A 44 18.40 27.44 -12.17
C LYS A 44 19.57 27.93 -13.02
N LYS A 45 20.31 27.01 -13.66
CA LYS A 45 21.50 27.33 -14.47
C LYS A 45 21.19 27.48 -15.97
N TRP A 46 20.12 26.86 -16.45
CA TRP A 46 19.74 26.89 -17.86
C TRP A 46 18.89 28.13 -18.21
N LYS A 47 19.20 28.78 -19.34
CA LYS A 47 18.46 29.89 -19.97
C LYS A 47 18.13 29.57 -21.43
N GLY A 48 17.04 30.15 -21.96
CA GLY A 48 16.59 30.01 -23.36
C GLY A 48 15.41 29.05 -23.53
N GLU A 49 14.80 29.00 -24.72
CA GLU A 49 13.54 28.26 -24.99
C GLU A 49 13.59 26.76 -24.65
N GLY A 50 14.74 26.11 -24.78
CA GLY A 50 14.92 24.70 -24.40
C GLY A 50 14.64 24.44 -22.91
N LYS A 51 14.83 25.45 -22.05
CA LYS A 51 14.51 25.41 -20.62
C LYS A 51 13.00 25.24 -20.40
N ASP A 52 12.18 26.00 -21.12
CA ASP A 52 10.74 26.03 -20.89
C ASP A 52 10.09 24.74 -21.38
N ALA A 53 10.53 24.22 -22.53
CA ALA A 53 10.13 22.91 -23.03
C ALA A 53 10.51 21.79 -22.05
N TYR A 54 11.75 21.81 -21.54
CA TYR A 54 12.19 20.84 -20.53
C TYR A 54 11.37 20.95 -19.24
N LYS A 55 11.14 22.17 -18.74
CA LYS A 55 10.34 22.39 -17.53
C LYS A 55 8.97 21.77 -17.68
N LYS A 56 8.27 22.04 -18.79
CA LYS A 56 6.93 21.48 -19.05
C LYS A 56 6.93 19.96 -19.00
N GLU A 57 7.90 19.31 -19.64
CA GLU A 57 8.01 17.85 -19.62
C GLU A 57 8.32 17.34 -18.21
N SER A 58 9.23 18.01 -17.48
CA SER A 58 9.58 17.64 -16.11
C SER A 58 8.41 17.79 -15.14
N ASP A 59 7.59 18.82 -15.28
CA ASP A 59 6.38 19.00 -14.48
C ASP A 59 5.38 17.87 -14.76
N HIS A 60 5.17 17.52 -16.03
CA HIS A 60 4.29 16.42 -16.43
C HIS A 60 4.75 15.05 -15.89
N ILE A 61 6.06 14.78 -15.91
CA ILE A 61 6.62 13.58 -15.27
C ILE A 61 6.36 13.60 -13.75
N MET A 62 6.50 14.75 -13.10
CA MET A 62 6.24 14.90 -11.66
C MET A 62 4.77 14.62 -11.30
N GLU A 63 3.84 15.09 -12.12
CA GLU A 63 2.40 14.80 -11.98
C GLU A 63 2.13 13.30 -12.09
N ASN A 64 2.72 12.63 -13.09
CA ASN A 64 2.56 11.19 -13.27
C ASN A 64 3.13 10.37 -12.10
N ILE A 65 4.29 10.76 -11.59
CA ILE A 65 4.89 10.14 -10.39
C ILE A 65 3.96 10.31 -9.18
N GLY A 66 3.37 11.49 -9.01
CA GLY A 66 2.38 11.76 -7.96
C GLY A 66 1.15 10.84 -8.08
N GLY A 67 0.57 10.74 -9.27
CA GLY A 67 -0.61 9.90 -9.49
C GLY A 67 -0.37 8.41 -9.21
N ILE A 68 0.81 7.88 -9.54
CA ILE A 68 1.16 6.49 -9.23
C ILE A 68 1.21 6.26 -7.72
N LYS A 69 1.80 7.19 -6.97
CA LYS A 69 1.83 7.12 -5.50
C LYS A 69 0.42 7.07 -4.93
N ASP A 70 -0.47 7.95 -5.38
CA ASP A 70 -1.84 8.02 -4.87
C ASP A 70 -2.62 6.72 -5.14
N ILE A 71 -2.39 6.08 -6.30
CA ILE A 71 -2.99 4.78 -6.62
C ILE A 71 -2.45 3.69 -5.69
N LEU A 72 -1.13 3.62 -5.47
CA LEU A 72 -0.52 2.64 -4.57
C LEU A 72 -1.01 2.80 -3.14
N ASP A 73 -1.11 4.04 -2.66
CA ASP A 73 -1.63 4.37 -1.34
C ASP A 73 -3.09 3.94 -1.18
N SER A 74 -3.95 4.24 -2.16
CA SER A 74 -5.37 3.85 -2.16
C SER A 74 -5.56 2.34 -2.13
N ILE A 75 -4.78 1.59 -2.90
CA ILE A 75 -4.82 0.12 -2.90
C ILE A 75 -4.35 -0.42 -1.54
N ASN A 76 -3.25 0.12 -1.01
CA ASN A 76 -2.64 -0.41 0.20
C ASN A 76 -3.45 -0.10 1.46
N ASN A 77 -3.70 1.19 1.69
CA ASN A 77 -4.31 1.71 2.90
C ASN A 77 -5.84 1.69 2.88
N GLY A 78 -6.45 1.50 1.70
CA GLY A 78 -7.86 1.17 1.57
C GLY A 78 -8.05 -0.34 1.49
N VAL A 79 -8.03 -0.87 0.26
CA VAL A 79 -8.54 -2.22 -0.03
C VAL A 79 -7.78 -3.33 0.70
N VAL A 80 -6.45 -3.33 0.66
CA VAL A 80 -5.65 -4.45 1.20
C VAL A 80 -5.69 -4.48 2.72
N LYS A 81 -5.51 -3.32 3.35
CA LYS A 81 -5.60 -3.20 4.80
C LYS A 81 -7.00 -3.56 5.32
N ASP A 82 -8.05 -3.00 4.73
CA ASP A 82 -9.44 -3.31 5.11
C ASP A 82 -9.74 -4.80 4.96
N THR A 83 -9.27 -5.42 3.87
CA THR A 83 -9.42 -6.86 3.64
C THR A 83 -8.69 -7.65 4.73
N LYS A 84 -7.44 -7.30 5.04
CA LYS A 84 -6.65 -7.98 6.07
C LYS A 84 -7.33 -7.89 7.44
N ASP A 85 -7.80 -6.69 7.80
CA ASP A 85 -8.43 -6.43 9.09
C ASP A 85 -9.76 -7.18 9.21
N ALA A 86 -10.57 -7.25 8.14
CA ALA A 86 -11.78 -8.06 8.10
C ALA A 86 -11.49 -9.56 8.26
N TYR A 87 -10.44 -10.08 7.63
CA TYR A 87 -10.02 -11.48 7.80
C TYR A 87 -9.56 -11.78 9.23
N LEU A 88 -8.79 -10.88 9.84
CA LEU A 88 -8.35 -11.04 11.22
C LEU A 88 -9.51 -11.03 12.20
N GLN A 89 -10.50 -10.15 11.99
CA GLN A 89 -11.70 -10.12 12.81
C GLN A 89 -12.52 -11.41 12.67
N LEU A 90 -12.71 -11.91 11.44
CA LEU A 90 -13.42 -13.17 11.21
C LEU A 90 -12.71 -14.36 11.86
N ASP A 91 -11.37 -14.39 11.81
CA ASP A 91 -10.58 -15.45 12.44
C ASP A 91 -10.71 -15.42 13.97
N GLU A 92 -10.71 -14.22 14.58
CA GLU A 92 -10.94 -14.03 16.01
C GLU A 92 -12.35 -14.49 16.41
N GLU A 93 -13.39 -14.05 15.71
CA GLU A 93 -14.79 -14.43 15.96
C GLU A 93 -15.00 -15.95 15.83
N LEU A 94 -14.44 -16.58 14.80
CA LEU A 94 -14.48 -18.04 14.64
C LEU A 94 -13.69 -18.76 15.74
N GLY A 95 -12.55 -18.21 16.15
CA GLY A 95 -11.76 -18.73 17.26
C GLY A 95 -12.52 -18.68 18.60
N GLU A 96 -13.24 -17.60 18.86
CA GLU A 96 -14.10 -17.46 20.05
C GLU A 96 -15.28 -18.44 20.00
N PHE A 97 -15.99 -18.51 18.88
CA PHE A 97 -17.08 -19.46 18.67
C PHE A 97 -16.62 -20.91 18.86
N ASN A 98 -15.45 -21.26 18.34
CA ASN A 98 -14.93 -22.62 18.45
C ASN A 98 -14.44 -22.97 19.86
N LYS A 99 -13.96 -22.00 20.64
CA LYS A 99 -13.52 -22.20 22.04
C LYS A 99 -14.70 -22.36 22.99
N ASN A 100 -15.81 -21.68 22.71
CA ASN A 100 -17.02 -21.76 23.50
C ASN A 100 -18.22 -21.85 22.55
N PRO A 101 -18.40 -22.99 21.85
CA PRO A 101 -19.53 -23.16 20.96
C PRO A 101 -20.75 -23.02 21.83
N GLN A 102 -21.49 -21.93 21.67
CA GLN A 102 -22.83 -21.88 22.23
C GLN A 102 -23.53 -23.07 21.60
N THR A 103 -23.75 -24.10 22.41
CA THR A 103 -24.67 -25.16 22.06
C THR A 103 -25.94 -24.43 21.67
N ALA A 104 -26.27 -24.44 20.39
CA ALA A 104 -27.67 -24.48 20.01
C ALA A 104 -28.22 -25.79 20.59
N GLU A 105 -28.40 -25.81 21.92
CA GLU A 105 -29.31 -26.73 22.57
C GLU A 105 -30.67 -26.40 21.98
N GLY A 106 -31.23 -27.42 21.33
CA GLY A 106 -32.31 -27.24 20.39
C GLY A 106 -33.60 -26.73 21.00
N GLU A 107 -34.41 -26.15 20.12
CA GLU A 107 -35.85 -26.35 20.04
C GLU A 107 -36.21 -26.69 18.59
#